data_AF-A0A538EHU3-F1
#
_entry.id   AF-A0A538EHU3-F1
#
_cell.length_a   1.000
_cell.length_b   1.000
_cell.length_c   1.000
_cell.angle_alpha   90.00
_cell.angle_beta   90.00
_cell.angle_gamma   90.00
#
_symmetry.space_group_name_H-M   'P 1'
#
loop_
_entity.id
_entity.type
_entity.pdbx_description
1 polymer ?
#
loop_
_entity_poly.entity_id
_entity_poly.type
_entity_poly.pdbx_seq_one_letter_code
_entity_poly.pdbx_strand_id
1 'polypeptide(L)' 'ARGVRFERYDGFEQDERGINRGGGPYIAWFKDPAGNLLSVLQER' A
#
# COMPACT_ATOMS: atom_id res chain seq x y z
N ALA A 1 -13.78 0.43 -8.55
CA ALA A 1 -12.33 0.49 -8.26
C ALA A 1 -11.55 0.48 -9.57
N ARG A 2 -10.51 1.31 -9.75
CA ARG A 2 -9.72 1.38 -11.01
C ARG A 2 -8.66 0.26 -11.13
N GLY A 3 -9.03 -0.99 -10.83
CA GLY A 3 -8.20 -2.18 -11.06
C GLY A 3 -7.04 -2.44 -10.10
N VAL A 4 -6.49 -1.42 -9.43
CA VAL A 4 -5.36 -1.58 -8.50
C VAL A 4 -5.86 -2.12 -7.15
N ARG A 5 -5.24 -3.20 -6.66
CA ARG A 5 -5.44 -3.75 -5.31
C ARG A 5 -4.16 -3.52 -4.52
N PHE A 6 -4.29 -3.01 -3.31
CA PHE A 6 -3.15 -2.82 -2.43
C PHE A 6 -2.81 -4.11 -1.69
N GLU A 7 -1.51 -4.41 -1.61
CA GLU A 7 -0.97 -5.56 -0.89
C GLU A 7 -1.15 -5.36 0.61
N ARG A 8 -1.39 -6.46 1.32
CA ARG A 8 -1.50 -6.48 2.79
C ARG A 8 -0.45 -7.41 3.37
N TYR A 9 0.23 -6.93 4.41
CA TYR A 9 1.29 -7.63 5.09
C TYR A 9 0.96 -7.76 6.58
N ASP A 10 1.14 -8.96 7.12
CA ASP A 10 0.96 -9.20 8.54
C ASP A 10 1.99 -8.41 9.35
N GLY A 11 1.56 -7.86 10.49
CA GLY A 11 2.41 -7.03 11.35
C GLY A 11 2.52 -5.56 10.91
N PHE A 12 1.84 -5.14 9.84
CA PHE A 12 1.76 -3.74 9.42
C PHE A 12 0.39 -3.13 9.78
N GLU A 13 0.39 -1.89 10.29
CA GLU A 13 -0.84 -1.14 10.60
C GLU A 13 -1.51 -0.59 9.32
N GLN A 14 -2.17 -1.46 8.56
CA GLN A 14 -2.85 -1.10 7.32
C GLN A 14 -4.35 -0.88 7.52
N ASP A 15 -4.87 0.26 7.04
CA ASP A 15 -6.30 0.59 7.12
C ASP A 15 -7.17 -0.26 6.17
N GLU A 16 -8.48 -0.02 6.17
CA GLU A 16 -9.44 -0.73 5.30
C GLU A 16 -9.14 -0.57 3.80
N ARG A 17 -8.41 0.48 3.42
CA ARG A 17 -7.97 0.71 2.04
C ARG A 17 -6.64 0.05 1.74
N GLY A 18 -5.95 -0.51 2.73
CA GLY A 18 -4.64 -1.15 2.61
C GLY A 18 -3.47 -0.17 2.75
N ILE A 19 -3.72 1.04 3.23
CA ILE A 19 -2.69 2.06 3.44
C ILE A 19 -2.07 1.85 4.81
N ASN A 20 -0.75 1.66 4.87
CA ASN A 20 -0.03 1.61 6.13
C ASN A 20 0.08 2.98 6.79
N ARG A 21 -0.18 3.01 8.09
CA ARG A 21 -0.15 4.20 8.95
C ARG A 21 0.71 4.02 10.20
N GLY A 22 1.49 2.94 10.27
CA GLY A 22 2.19 2.49 11.49
C GLY A 22 3.51 3.19 11.81
N GLY A 23 3.83 4.26 11.09
CA GLY A 23 5.04 5.05 11.29
C GLY A 23 5.54 5.66 9.99
N GLY A 24 6.14 6.85 10.06
CA GLY A 24 6.62 7.57 8.87
C GLY A 24 5.49 8.11 7.97
N PRO A 25 5.77 8.35 6.67
CA PRO A 25 4.75 8.75 5.70
C PRO A 25 3.72 7.63 5.48
N TYR A 26 2.52 7.98 5.00
CA TYR A 26 1.55 6.97 4.60
C TYR A 26 2.03 6.26 3.34
N ILE A 27 1.94 4.94 3.33
CA ILE A 27 2.43 4.13 2.23
C ILE A 27 1.43 3.05 1.84
N ALA A 28 1.30 2.84 0.53
CA ALA A 28 0.52 1.74 -0.04
C ALA A 28 1.34 1.01 -1.09
N TRP A 29 1.35 -0.32 -1.02
CA TRP A 29 2.03 -1.18 -1.98
C TRP A 29 1.04 -1.82 -2.94
N PHE A 30 1.44 -2.03 -4.19
CA PHE A 30 0.63 -2.73 -5.19
C PHE A 30 1.52 -3.37 -6.26
N LYS A 31 0.95 -4.33 -6.99
CA LYS A 31 1.60 -4.92 -8.16
C LYS A 31 1.09 -4.31 -9.45
N ASP A 32 2.01 -4.03 -10.36
CA ASP A 32 1.67 -3.72 -11.75
C ASP A 32 1.29 -5.02 -12.52
N PRO A 33 0.81 -4.92 -13.77
CA PRO A 33 0.47 -6.11 -14.57
C PRO A 33 1.65 -7.04 -14.89
N ALA A 34 2.89 -6.56 -14.78
CA ALA A 34 4.10 -7.36 -14.95
C ALA A 34 4.55 -8.06 -13.66
N GLY A 35 3.86 -7.81 -12.53
CA GLY A 35 4.17 -8.38 -11.22
C GLY A 35 5.21 -7.60 -10.41
N ASN A 36 5.63 -6.41 -10.86
CA ASN A 36 6.56 -5.57 -10.11
C ASN A 36 5.88 -5.01 -8.85
N LEU A 37 6.57 -5.05 -7.71
CA LEU A 37 6.10 -4.45 -6.47
C LEU A 37 6.45 -2.96 -6.43
N LEU A 38 5.42 -2.11 -6.45
CA LEU A 38 5.54 -0.65 -6.42
C LEU A 38 4.87 -0.08 -5.16
N SER A 39 5.24 1.14 -4.79
CA SER A 39 4.63 1.85 -3.66
C SER A 39 4.33 3.32 -3.98
N VAL A 40 3.23 3.83 -3.45
CA VAL A 40 2.95 5.28 -3.38
C VAL A 40 3.14 5.75 -1.94
N LEU A 41 3.83 6.87 -1.79
CA LEU A 41 4.05 7.52 -0.50
C LEU A 41 3.28 8.84 -0.46
N GLN A 42 2.73 9.17 0.70
CA GLN A 42 2.14 10.45 1.02
C GLN A 42 2.79 10.97 2.31
N GLU A 43 3.39 12.16 2.23
CA GLU A 43 3.79 12.88 3.43
C GLU A 43 2.55 13.22 4.28
N ARG A 44 2.73 13.26 5.60
CA ARG A 44 1.62 13.43 6.55
C ARG A 44 1.01 14.82 6.50
#